data_AF-A0A7N9CEN8-F1
#
_entry.id   AF-A0A7N9CEN8-F1
#
_cell.length_a   1.000
_cell.length_b   1.000
_cell.length_c   1.000
_cell.angle_alpha   90.00
_cell.angle_beta   90.00
_cell.angle_gamma   90.00
#
_symmetry.space_group_name_H-M   'P 1'
#
loop_
_entity.id
_entity.type
_entity.pdbx_description
1 polymer ?
#
loop_
_entity_poly.entity_id
_entity_poly.type
_entity_poly.pdbx_seq_one_letter_code
_entity_poly.pdbx_strand_id
1 'polypeptide(L)'
;MSANLKYLSLGILVFQTTSLVLTMRYSRTLKEEGPRYLSSTAVVVAELLKIMACILLVYKDSKCSLRALNRVLHDEILNKPMETLKLAIPSGIYTLQNNLLYVALSNLDAATYQVTYQLKILTTALFSVSMLSKKLGVYQWLSLVILMTGVAFVQWPSDSQLDSKELSAGSQFVGLMAVLTACFSSGFAGVYFEKILKETKQSVWIRNIQLGFFGSIFGLMGVYIYDGELVSKNGFFQGYNRLTWIVVVLQALGGLVIAAVIKYADNILKGFATSLSIILSTLISYFWLQDFVPTSVFFLGAILVITATFLYGYDPKPAGNPTKA
;
A
#
# COMPACT_ATOMS: atom_id res chain seq x y z
N MET A 1 7.82 -22.16 12.67
CA MET A 1 8.50 -20.83 12.71
C MET A 1 7.98 -19.85 11.65
N SER A 2 7.78 -20.27 10.39
CA SER A 2 7.24 -19.41 9.31
C SER A 2 5.83 -18.86 9.57
N ALA A 3 4.92 -19.69 10.10
CA ALA A 3 3.56 -19.25 10.44
C ALA A 3 3.53 -18.12 11.49
N ASN A 4 4.41 -18.18 12.50
CA ASN A 4 4.50 -17.12 13.51
C ASN A 4 5.01 -15.81 12.91
N LEU A 5 6.00 -15.86 12.01
CA LEU A 5 6.50 -14.68 11.30
C LEU A 5 5.44 -14.07 10.37
N LYS A 6 4.62 -14.89 9.72
CA LYS A 6 3.48 -14.45 8.90
C LYS A 6 2.50 -13.62 9.74
N TYR A 7 1.95 -14.17 10.82
CA TYR A 7 0.96 -13.45 11.64
C TYR A 7 1.56 -12.25 12.38
N LEU A 8 2.81 -12.37 12.85
CA LEU A 8 3.53 -11.24 13.45
C LEU A 8 3.70 -10.09 12.45
N SER A 9 4.11 -10.37 11.21
CA SER A 9 4.27 -9.33 10.18
C SER A 9 2.95 -8.65 9.83
N LEU A 10 1.85 -9.41 9.77
CA LEU A 10 0.51 -8.86 9.52
C LEU A 10 0.03 -7.99 10.71
N GLY A 11 0.26 -8.42 11.95
CA GLY A 11 -0.06 -7.64 13.13
C GLY A 11 0.72 -6.32 13.19
N ILE A 12 2.02 -6.36 12.90
CA ILE A 12 2.87 -5.16 12.81
C ILE A 12 2.36 -4.24 11.70
N LEU A 13 1.95 -4.78 10.54
CA LEU A 13 1.39 -3.98 9.45
C LEU A 13 0.09 -3.28 9.86
N VAL A 14 -0.83 -3.97 10.55
CA VAL A 14 -2.06 -3.36 11.04
C VAL A 14 -1.74 -2.20 11.97
N PHE A 15 -0.86 -2.42 12.95
CA PHE A 15 -0.45 -1.38 13.90
C PHE A 15 0.23 -0.20 13.22
N GLN A 16 1.22 -0.47 12.36
CA GLN A 16 1.97 0.56 11.64
C GLN A 16 1.06 1.37 10.72
N THR A 17 0.17 0.72 9.96
CA THR A 17 -0.74 1.41 9.03
C THR A 17 -1.73 2.27 9.80
N THR A 18 -2.26 1.76 10.92
CA THR A 18 -3.17 2.50 11.81
C THR A 18 -2.48 3.74 12.37
N SER A 19 -1.26 3.59 12.89
CA SER A 19 -0.47 4.71 13.42
C SER A 19 -0.17 5.75 12.34
N LEU A 20 0.27 5.32 11.15
CA LEU A 20 0.55 6.22 10.03
C LEU A 20 -0.69 7.02 9.60
N VAL A 21 -1.85 6.37 9.47
CA VAL A 21 -3.11 7.04 9.08
C VAL A 21 -3.51 8.08 10.12
N LEU A 22 -3.49 7.73 11.41
CA LEU A 22 -3.84 8.64 12.49
C LEU A 22 -2.87 9.83 12.57
N THR A 23 -1.56 9.59 12.48
CA THR A 23 -0.55 10.66 12.50
C THR A 23 -0.64 11.54 11.26
N MET A 24 -0.89 10.98 10.07
CA MET A 24 -1.12 11.78 8.86
C MET A 24 -2.37 12.65 8.99
N ARG A 25 -3.46 12.11 9.54
CA ARG A 25 -4.70 12.86 9.77
C ARG A 25 -4.43 14.02 10.73
N TYR A 26 -3.82 13.74 11.88
CA TYR A 26 -3.45 14.73 12.88
C TYR A 26 -2.53 15.82 12.31
N SER A 27 -1.52 15.43 11.53
CA SER A 27 -0.58 16.35 10.88
C SER A 27 -1.27 17.28 9.86
N ARG A 28 -2.37 16.85 9.23
CA ARG A 28 -3.11 17.64 8.24
C ARG A 28 -4.22 18.50 8.84
N THR A 29 -4.73 18.15 10.02
CA THR A 29 -5.77 18.92 10.72
C THR A 29 -5.19 20.01 11.61
N LEU A 30 -3.93 19.90 12.05
CA LEU A 30 -3.25 21.02 12.72
C LEU A 30 -3.15 22.23 11.78
N LYS A 31 -3.68 23.37 12.24
CA LYS A 31 -3.42 24.67 11.63
C LYS A 31 -2.03 25.12 12.07
N GLU A 32 -1.04 24.97 11.20
CA GLU A 32 0.27 25.57 11.38
C GLU A 32 0.37 26.88 10.59
N GLU A 33 1.10 27.84 11.14
CA GLU A 33 1.44 29.08 10.45
C GLU A 33 2.53 28.81 9.41
N GLY A 34 2.16 28.87 8.12
CA GLY A 34 3.08 28.71 6.99
C GLY A 34 2.57 27.78 5.88
N PRO A 35 3.36 27.59 4.82
CA PRO A 35 3.02 26.67 3.73
C PRO A 35 3.03 25.22 4.23
N ARG A 36 2.01 24.45 3.86
CA ARG A 36 1.94 23.01 4.18
C ARG A 36 3.06 22.24 3.48
N TYR A 37 3.50 21.15 4.10
CA TYR A 37 4.46 20.24 3.47
C TYR A 37 3.86 19.60 2.21
N LEU A 38 4.72 19.39 1.22
CA LEU A 38 4.35 18.75 -0.03
C LEU A 38 4.40 17.23 0.15
N SER A 39 3.29 16.56 -0.19
CA SER A 39 3.23 15.10 -0.06
C SER A 39 4.21 14.37 -0.99
N SER A 40 4.51 14.95 -2.16
CA SER A 40 5.47 14.42 -3.13
C SER A 40 6.89 14.42 -2.58
N THR A 41 7.33 15.50 -1.92
CA THR A 41 8.67 15.56 -1.31
C THR A 41 8.76 14.60 -0.13
N ALA A 42 7.70 14.48 0.68
CA ALA A 42 7.66 13.53 1.81
C ALA A 42 7.82 12.07 1.35
N VAL A 43 7.19 11.70 0.23
CA VAL A 43 7.35 10.38 -0.39
C VAL A 43 8.79 10.13 -0.83
N VAL A 44 9.43 11.10 -1.49
CA VAL A 44 10.84 10.97 -1.92
C VAL A 44 11.77 10.79 -0.72
N VAL A 45 11.61 11.60 0.33
CA VAL A 45 12.42 11.49 1.54
C VAL A 45 12.19 10.15 2.24
N ALA A 46 10.94 9.66 2.28
CA ALA A 46 10.62 8.35 2.82
C ALA A 46 11.30 7.21 2.05
N GLU A 47 11.38 7.28 0.71
CA GLU A 47 12.14 6.32 -0.10
C GLU A 47 13.64 6.38 0.21
N LEU A 48 14.23 7.58 0.34
CA LEU A 48 15.64 7.73 0.70
C LEU A 48 15.95 7.16 2.10
N LEU A 49 15.11 7.46 3.10
CA LEU A 49 15.23 6.88 4.44
C LEU A 49 15.11 5.35 4.41
N LYS A 50 14.20 4.82 3.60
CA LYS A 50 14.02 3.37 3.42
C LYS A 50 15.25 2.71 2.81
N ILE A 51 15.87 3.33 1.81
CA ILE A 51 17.14 2.87 1.22
C ILE A 51 18.24 2.87 2.30
N MET A 52 18.39 3.97 3.05
CA MET A 52 19.38 4.05 4.13
C MET A 52 19.15 2.96 5.19
N ALA A 53 17.91 2.75 5.63
CA ALA A 53 17.57 1.70 6.59
C ALA A 53 17.91 0.31 6.04
N CYS A 54 17.63 0.03 4.76
CA CYS A 54 18.00 -1.25 4.13
C CYS A 54 19.52 -1.44 4.05
N ILE A 55 20.28 -0.39 3.73
CA ILE A 55 21.75 -0.46 3.71
C ILE A 55 22.28 -0.77 5.11
N LEU A 56 21.74 -0.15 6.16
CA LEU A 56 22.11 -0.45 7.55
C LEU A 56 21.78 -1.90 7.95
N LEU A 57 20.64 -2.43 7.49
CA LEU A 57 20.28 -3.83 7.73
C LEU A 57 21.23 -4.80 7.00
N VAL A 58 21.58 -4.53 5.74
CA VAL A 58 22.57 -5.33 5.00
C VAL A 58 23.96 -5.24 5.65
N TYR A 59 24.34 -4.07 6.16
CA TYR A 59 25.58 -3.88 6.90
C TYR A 59 25.62 -4.73 8.17
N LYS A 60 24.51 -4.78 8.92
CA LYS A 60 24.35 -5.65 10.09
C LYS A 60 24.41 -7.13 9.72
N ASP A 61 23.74 -7.55 8.65
CA ASP A 61 23.80 -8.92 8.12
C ASP A 61 25.23 -9.30 7.67
N SER A 62 26.01 -8.31 7.23
CA SER A 62 27.41 -8.46 6.83
C SER A 62 28.41 -8.40 8.00
N LYS A 63 27.95 -8.65 9.24
CA LYS A 63 28.75 -8.61 10.48
C LYS A 63 29.50 -7.29 10.67
N CYS A 64 28.90 -6.17 10.28
CA CYS A 64 29.47 -4.82 10.38
C CYS A 64 30.80 -4.62 9.60
N SER A 65 31.05 -5.40 8.55
CA SER A 65 32.20 -5.19 7.67
C SER A 65 31.84 -4.34 6.45
N LEU A 66 32.44 -3.15 6.33
CA LEU A 66 32.21 -2.25 5.18
C LEU A 66 32.68 -2.87 3.86
N ARG A 67 33.75 -3.67 3.89
CA ARG A 67 34.28 -4.35 2.71
C ARG A 67 33.31 -5.43 2.21
N ALA A 68 32.66 -6.14 3.14
CA ALA A 68 31.62 -7.11 2.82
C ALA A 68 30.34 -6.43 2.31
N LEU A 69 29.91 -5.33 2.93
CA LEU A 69 28.78 -4.52 2.46
C LEU A 69 28.98 -4.05 1.02
N ASN A 70 30.12 -3.43 0.72
CA ASN A 70 30.39 -2.92 -0.62
C ASN A 70 30.42 -4.05 -1.66
N ARG A 71 30.99 -5.21 -1.30
CA ARG A 71 30.97 -6.40 -2.15
C ARG A 71 29.55 -6.87 -2.43
N VAL A 72 28.70 -7.02 -1.42
CA VAL A 72 27.30 -7.46 -1.57
C VAL A 72 26.49 -6.45 -2.41
N LEU A 73 26.63 -5.15 -2.15
CA LEU A 73 25.94 -4.12 -2.93
C LEU A 73 26.40 -4.14 -4.39
N HIS A 74 27.71 -4.21 -4.63
CA HIS A 74 28.25 -4.25 -5.99
C HIS A 74 27.83 -5.53 -6.73
N ASP A 75 27.91 -6.69 -6.09
CA ASP A 75 27.57 -7.98 -6.69
C ASP A 75 26.07 -8.14 -6.97
N GLU A 76 25.21 -7.61 -6.11
CA GLU A 76 23.77 -7.78 -6.27
C GLU A 76 23.09 -6.65 -7.05
N ILE A 77 23.65 -5.44 -7.05
CA ILE A 77 23.07 -4.28 -7.76
C ILE A 77 23.73 -4.06 -9.13
N LEU A 78 25.07 -4.00 -9.19
CA LEU A 78 25.80 -3.63 -10.41
C LEU A 78 26.08 -4.84 -11.30
N ASN A 79 26.46 -5.98 -10.72
CA ASN A 79 26.77 -7.19 -11.48
C ASN A 79 25.51 -7.94 -11.98
N LYS A 80 24.31 -7.53 -11.55
CA LYS A 80 23.01 -8.12 -11.97
C LYS A 80 22.04 -7.05 -12.49
N PRO A 81 22.39 -6.28 -13.54
CA PRO A 81 21.61 -5.13 -13.99
C PRO A 81 20.20 -5.51 -14.47
N MET A 82 20.03 -6.69 -15.07
CA MET A 82 18.71 -7.16 -15.50
C MET A 82 17.77 -7.46 -14.33
N GLU A 83 18.29 -8.00 -13.23
CA GLU A 83 17.50 -8.24 -12.01
C GLU A 83 17.11 -6.93 -11.32
N THR A 84 18.01 -5.95 -11.34
CA THR A 84 17.74 -4.59 -10.87
C THR A 84 16.68 -3.92 -11.76
N LEU A 85 16.82 -3.97 -13.08
CA LEU A 85 15.89 -3.34 -14.03
C LEU A 85 14.47 -3.93 -13.95
N LYS A 86 14.32 -5.22 -13.63
CA LYS A 86 13.00 -5.81 -13.37
C LYS A 86 12.23 -5.08 -12.27
N LEU A 87 12.90 -4.49 -11.28
CA LEU A 87 12.24 -3.72 -10.21
C LEU A 87 11.88 -2.29 -10.61
N ALA A 88 12.41 -1.78 -11.72
CA ALA A 88 11.94 -0.53 -12.31
C ALA A 88 10.49 -0.66 -12.78
N ILE A 89 10.07 -1.84 -13.24
CA ILE A 89 8.71 -2.12 -13.71
C ILE A 89 7.66 -1.85 -12.60
N PRO A 90 7.68 -2.53 -11.43
CA PRO A 90 6.70 -2.27 -10.38
C PRO A 90 6.79 -0.83 -9.87
N SER A 91 7.99 -0.25 -9.77
CA SER A 91 8.17 1.14 -9.33
C SER A 91 7.52 2.15 -10.27
N GLY A 92 7.76 2.02 -11.58
CA GLY A 92 7.13 2.88 -12.60
C GLY A 92 5.62 2.70 -12.66
N ILE A 93 5.14 1.45 -12.52
CA ILE A 93 3.70 1.18 -12.47
C ILE A 93 3.05 1.80 -11.23
N TYR A 94 3.70 1.77 -10.06
CA TYR A 94 3.18 2.45 -8.86
C TYR A 94 3.10 3.97 -9.05
N THR A 95 4.09 4.57 -9.72
CA THR A 95 4.05 6.00 -10.05
C THR A 95 2.91 6.32 -11.02
N LEU A 96 2.76 5.53 -12.09
CA LEU A 96 1.65 5.66 -13.03
C LEU A 96 0.30 5.50 -12.33
N GLN A 97 0.18 4.50 -11.45
CA GLN A 97 -1.02 4.27 -10.63
C GLN A 97 -1.36 5.52 -9.82
N ASN A 98 -0.41 6.12 -9.11
CA ASN A 98 -0.67 7.32 -8.31
C ASN A 98 -1.22 8.45 -9.17
N ASN A 99 -0.65 8.68 -10.35
CA ASN A 99 -1.12 9.72 -11.28
C ASN A 99 -2.53 9.43 -11.81
N LEU A 100 -2.83 8.17 -12.15
CA LEU A 100 -4.17 7.75 -12.56
C LEU A 100 -5.20 7.95 -11.43
N LEU A 101 -4.81 7.75 -10.18
CA LEU A 101 -5.70 8.02 -9.04
C LEU A 101 -5.98 9.52 -8.87
N TYR A 102 -5.01 10.40 -9.11
CA TYR A 102 -5.25 11.84 -9.14
C TYR A 102 -6.22 12.24 -10.26
N VAL A 103 -6.05 11.68 -11.45
CA VAL A 103 -6.97 11.89 -12.57
C VAL A 103 -8.37 11.40 -12.21
N ALA A 104 -8.50 10.21 -11.62
CA ALA A 104 -9.77 9.66 -11.20
C ALA A 104 -10.46 10.54 -10.13
N LEU A 105 -9.74 10.97 -9.09
CA LEU A 105 -10.27 11.87 -8.05
C LEU A 105 -10.70 13.23 -8.58
N SER A 106 -10.08 13.70 -9.67
CA SER A 106 -10.44 14.98 -10.29
C SER A 106 -11.70 14.89 -11.15
N ASN A 107 -12.05 13.68 -11.60
CA ASN A 107 -13.07 13.43 -12.61
C ASN A 107 -14.23 12.53 -12.14
N LEU A 108 -14.17 11.97 -10.94
CA LEU A 108 -15.22 11.17 -10.30
C LEU A 108 -15.63 11.78 -8.96
N ASP A 109 -16.88 11.56 -8.57
CA ASP A 109 -17.32 11.79 -7.20
C ASP A 109 -16.64 10.79 -6.25
N ALA A 110 -16.59 11.17 -4.96
CA ALA A 110 -15.90 10.39 -3.94
C ALA A 110 -16.48 8.98 -3.78
N ALA A 111 -17.81 8.80 -3.91
CA ALA A 111 -18.45 7.51 -3.70
C ALA A 111 -18.10 6.55 -4.84
N THR A 112 -18.27 6.98 -6.09
CA THR A 112 -17.91 6.19 -7.28
C THR A 112 -16.42 5.84 -7.29
N TYR A 113 -15.55 6.79 -6.95
CA TYR A 113 -14.11 6.53 -6.82
C TYR A 113 -13.82 5.47 -5.74
N GLN A 114 -14.41 5.63 -4.54
CA GLN A 114 -14.13 4.76 -3.40
C GLN A 114 -14.52 3.31 -3.67
N VAL A 115 -15.70 3.10 -4.25
CA VAL A 115 -16.22 1.76 -4.57
C VAL A 115 -15.40 1.13 -5.69
N THR A 116 -15.17 1.87 -6.78
CA THR A 116 -14.47 1.34 -7.95
C THR A 116 -13.02 1.00 -7.63
N TYR A 117 -12.35 1.79 -6.79
CA TYR A 117 -10.97 1.53 -6.40
C TYR A 117 -10.78 0.23 -5.58
N GLN A 118 -11.82 -0.29 -4.93
CA GLN A 118 -11.72 -1.58 -4.22
C GLN A 118 -11.62 -2.78 -5.16
N LEU A 119 -11.91 -2.61 -6.45
CA LEU A 119 -11.70 -3.64 -7.45
C LEU A 119 -10.23 -4.12 -7.47
N LYS A 120 -9.29 -3.29 -6.99
CA LYS A 120 -7.89 -3.66 -6.78
C LYS A 120 -7.70 -4.95 -5.97
N ILE A 121 -8.62 -5.27 -5.05
CA ILE A 121 -8.55 -6.50 -4.24
C ILE A 121 -8.76 -7.72 -5.15
N LEU A 122 -9.76 -7.67 -6.03
CA LEU A 122 -10.04 -8.73 -6.99
C LEU A 122 -8.96 -8.82 -8.07
N THR A 123 -8.48 -7.71 -8.61
CA THR A 123 -7.37 -7.74 -9.59
C THR A 123 -6.10 -8.34 -8.99
N THR A 124 -5.79 -8.01 -7.73
CA THR A 124 -4.66 -8.62 -6.99
C THR A 124 -4.82 -10.13 -6.87
N ALA A 125 -6.03 -10.61 -6.57
CA ALA A 125 -6.30 -12.05 -6.48
C ALA A 125 -6.18 -12.74 -7.84
N LEU A 126 -6.75 -12.15 -8.90
CA LEU A 126 -6.64 -12.65 -10.28
C LEU A 126 -5.18 -12.76 -10.74
N PHE A 127 -4.38 -11.72 -10.53
CA PHE A 127 -2.95 -11.77 -10.84
C PHE A 127 -2.21 -12.75 -9.94
N SER A 128 -2.59 -12.89 -8.66
CA SER A 128 -1.98 -13.89 -7.77
C SER A 128 -2.22 -15.32 -8.25
N VAL A 129 -3.40 -15.63 -8.78
CA VAL A 129 -3.68 -16.95 -9.38
C VAL A 129 -2.92 -17.11 -10.70
N SER A 130 -2.94 -16.11 -11.57
CA SER A 130 -2.32 -16.18 -12.90
C SER A 130 -0.79 -16.17 -12.88
N MET A 131 -0.16 -15.27 -12.11
CA MET A 131 1.29 -15.03 -12.15
C MET A 131 2.10 -15.87 -11.15
N LEU A 132 1.50 -16.18 -9.99
CA LEU A 132 2.12 -16.98 -8.92
C LEU A 132 1.55 -18.41 -8.84
N SER A 133 0.62 -18.77 -9.74
CA SER A 133 -0.03 -20.09 -9.77
C SER A 133 -0.66 -20.51 -8.43
N LYS A 134 -1.19 -19.53 -7.67
CA LYS A 134 -1.89 -19.83 -6.41
C LYS A 134 -3.23 -20.51 -6.68
N LYS A 135 -3.58 -21.47 -5.83
CA LYS A 135 -4.89 -22.12 -5.84
C LYS A 135 -5.77 -21.45 -4.80
N LEU A 136 -6.82 -20.76 -5.25
CA LEU A 136 -7.83 -20.16 -4.38
C LEU A 136 -9.11 -20.99 -4.43
N GLY A 137 -9.59 -21.43 -3.27
CA GLY A 137 -10.86 -22.15 -3.15
C GLY A 137 -12.07 -21.23 -3.32
N VAL A 138 -13.26 -21.82 -3.48
CA VAL A 138 -14.52 -21.06 -3.63
C VAL A 138 -14.77 -20.14 -2.44
N TYR A 139 -14.52 -20.61 -1.21
CA TYR A 139 -14.67 -19.80 0.01
C TYR A 139 -13.69 -18.62 0.05
N GLN A 140 -12.47 -18.80 -0.48
CA GLN A 140 -11.49 -17.71 -0.56
C GLN A 140 -11.92 -16.67 -1.59
N TRP A 141 -12.40 -17.08 -2.76
CA TRP A 141 -12.98 -16.16 -3.74
C TRP A 141 -14.17 -15.38 -3.18
N LEU A 142 -15.10 -16.09 -2.52
CA LEU A 142 -16.24 -15.47 -1.88
C LEU A 142 -15.81 -14.45 -0.81
N SER A 143 -14.83 -14.81 0.03
CA SER A 143 -14.31 -13.90 1.04
C SER A 143 -13.68 -12.63 0.45
N LEU A 144 -13.05 -12.71 -0.73
CA LEU A 144 -12.47 -11.53 -1.40
C LEU A 144 -13.55 -10.57 -1.92
N VAL A 145 -14.66 -11.11 -2.43
CA VAL A 145 -15.82 -10.31 -2.84
C VAL A 145 -16.46 -9.65 -1.60
N ILE A 146 -16.67 -10.41 -0.52
CA ILE A 146 -17.19 -9.87 0.74
C ILE A 146 -16.25 -8.79 1.30
N LEU A 147 -14.93 -9.00 1.23
CA LEU A 147 -13.93 -8.03 1.65
C LEU A 147 -14.04 -6.74 0.82
N MET A 148 -14.13 -6.84 -0.50
CA MET A 148 -14.28 -5.70 -1.40
C MET A 148 -15.53 -4.87 -1.04
N THR A 149 -16.69 -5.53 -0.88
CA THR A 149 -17.93 -4.87 -0.49
C THR A 149 -17.84 -4.25 0.91
N GLY A 150 -17.25 -4.97 1.87
CA GLY A 150 -17.07 -4.48 3.24
C GLY A 150 -16.21 -3.23 3.30
N VAL A 151 -15.07 -3.21 2.59
CA VAL A 151 -14.20 -2.03 2.54
C VAL A 151 -14.89 -0.85 1.84
N ALA A 152 -15.65 -1.10 0.78
CA ALA A 152 -16.42 -0.07 0.09
C ALA A 152 -17.44 0.60 1.04
N PHE A 153 -18.10 -0.18 1.91
CA PHE A 153 -19.03 0.34 2.91
C PHE A 153 -18.31 1.07 4.06
N VAL A 154 -17.21 0.52 4.57
CA VAL A 154 -16.41 1.16 5.62
C VAL A 154 -15.89 2.53 5.20
N GLN A 155 -15.58 2.70 3.92
CA GLN A 155 -15.01 3.93 3.39
C GLN A 155 -16.06 4.81 2.68
N TRP A 156 -17.35 4.47 2.79
CA TRP A 156 -18.39 5.22 2.12
C TRP A 156 -18.39 6.68 2.59
N PRO A 157 -18.35 7.66 1.69
CA PRO A 157 -18.39 9.07 2.07
C PRO A 157 -19.73 9.37 2.76
N SER A 158 -19.68 9.90 3.98
CA SER A 158 -20.88 10.35 4.70
C SER A 158 -21.26 11.77 4.24
N ASP A 159 -22.56 12.03 4.10
CA ASP A 159 -23.26 13.11 3.36
C ASP A 159 -22.85 14.59 3.54
N SER A 160 -21.66 14.93 4.04
CA SER A 160 -21.24 16.32 4.26
C SER A 160 -20.51 16.99 3.08
N GLN A 161 -20.56 16.40 1.87
CA GLN A 161 -20.11 17.05 0.63
C GLN A 161 -20.92 16.55 -0.58
N LEU A 162 -22.23 16.75 -0.56
CA LEU A 162 -23.02 16.82 -1.79
C LEU A 162 -22.79 18.18 -2.49
N ASP A 163 -21.54 18.57 -2.68
CA ASP A 163 -21.22 19.44 -3.81
C ASP A 163 -21.25 18.51 -5.01
N SER A 164 -22.44 18.32 -5.59
CA SER A 164 -22.59 17.68 -6.88
C SER A 164 -21.80 18.51 -7.89
N LYS A 165 -20.51 18.19 -8.06
CA LYS A 165 -19.78 18.61 -9.25
C LYS A 165 -20.60 18.08 -10.42
N GLU A 166 -21.23 18.98 -11.18
CA GLU A 166 -21.78 18.62 -12.48
C GLU A 166 -20.61 18.23 -13.38
N LEU A 167 -20.24 16.96 -13.30
CA LEU A 167 -19.22 16.36 -14.13
C LEU A 167 -19.89 16.00 -15.45
N SER A 168 -19.32 16.48 -16.55
CA SER A 168 -19.75 16.04 -17.88
C SER A 168 -19.60 14.53 -18.01
N ALA A 169 -20.49 13.87 -18.76
CA ALA A 169 -20.41 12.43 -19.02
C ALA A 169 -19.02 12.02 -19.58
N GLY A 170 -18.39 12.91 -20.35
CA GLY A 170 -17.03 12.70 -20.86
C GLY A 170 -15.96 12.67 -19.76
N SER A 171 -16.04 13.57 -18.77
CA SER A 171 -15.06 13.59 -17.66
C SER A 171 -15.26 12.38 -16.75
N GLN A 172 -16.50 11.99 -16.45
CA GLN A 172 -16.79 10.79 -15.66
C GLN A 172 -16.23 9.51 -16.31
N PHE A 173 -16.38 9.36 -17.64
CA PHE A 173 -15.81 8.21 -18.35
C PHE A 173 -14.29 8.16 -18.26
N VAL A 174 -13.60 9.29 -18.43
CA VAL A 174 -12.14 9.38 -18.25
C VAL A 174 -11.73 9.00 -16.84
N GLY A 175 -12.45 9.49 -15.82
CA GLY A 175 -12.21 9.15 -14.43
C GLY A 175 -12.40 7.66 -14.14
N LEU A 176 -13.46 7.04 -14.69
CA LEU A 176 -13.74 5.61 -14.56
C LEU A 176 -12.64 4.76 -15.20
N MET A 177 -12.23 5.10 -16.42
CA MET A 177 -11.14 4.40 -17.11
C MET A 177 -9.81 4.56 -16.36
N ALA A 178 -9.56 5.73 -15.77
CA ALA A 178 -8.37 5.97 -14.97
C ALA A 178 -8.33 5.10 -13.71
N VAL A 179 -9.43 5.03 -12.93
CA VAL A 179 -9.46 4.20 -11.70
C VAL A 179 -9.42 2.70 -12.02
N LEU A 180 -10.06 2.24 -13.11
CA LEU A 180 -9.97 0.85 -13.55
C LEU A 180 -8.53 0.50 -13.93
N THR A 181 -7.89 1.33 -14.75
CA THR A 181 -6.48 1.15 -15.13
C THR A 181 -5.58 1.14 -13.89
N ALA A 182 -5.83 2.03 -12.92
CA ALA A 182 -5.11 2.06 -11.65
C ALA A 182 -5.32 0.78 -10.81
N CYS A 183 -6.51 0.17 -10.82
CA CYS A 183 -6.78 -1.08 -10.10
C CYS A 183 -6.03 -2.26 -10.72
N PHE A 184 -6.04 -2.38 -12.05
CA PHE A 184 -5.29 -3.42 -12.75
C PHE A 184 -3.79 -3.25 -12.56
N SER A 185 -3.28 -2.02 -12.70
CA SER A 185 -1.88 -1.71 -12.56
C SER A 185 -1.37 -1.98 -11.13
N SER A 186 -2.17 -1.64 -10.11
CA SER A 186 -1.86 -1.94 -8.70
C SER A 186 -1.76 -3.43 -8.42
N GLY A 187 -2.75 -4.19 -8.88
CA GLY A 187 -2.80 -5.65 -8.72
C GLY A 187 -1.60 -6.31 -9.40
N PHE A 188 -1.29 -5.91 -10.63
CA PHE A 188 -0.14 -6.39 -11.38
C PHE A 188 1.18 -6.06 -10.67
N ALA A 189 1.45 -4.78 -10.34
CA ALA A 189 2.70 -4.37 -9.73
C ALA A 189 2.95 -5.04 -8.37
N GLY A 190 1.90 -5.16 -7.55
CA GLY A 190 1.98 -5.82 -6.25
C GLY A 190 2.30 -7.30 -6.36
N VAL A 191 1.63 -8.02 -7.26
CA VAL A 191 1.87 -9.46 -7.46
C VAL A 191 3.19 -9.72 -8.19
N TYR A 192 3.57 -8.86 -9.13
CA TYR A 192 4.86 -8.93 -9.81
C TYR A 192 6.01 -8.73 -8.83
N PHE A 193 5.89 -7.77 -7.92
CA PHE A 193 6.87 -7.59 -6.85
C PHE A 193 6.91 -8.79 -5.89
N GLU A 194 5.76 -9.35 -5.52
CA GLU A 194 5.69 -10.61 -4.75
C GLU A 194 6.43 -11.75 -5.47
N LYS A 195 6.25 -11.87 -6.78
CA LYS A 195 6.92 -12.87 -7.61
C LYS A 195 8.44 -12.72 -7.56
N ILE A 196 8.95 -11.52 -7.80
CA ILE A 196 10.40 -11.24 -7.73
C ILE A 196 10.96 -11.54 -6.34
N LEU A 197 10.24 -11.15 -5.28
CA LEU A 197 10.68 -11.37 -3.89
C LEU A 197 10.73 -12.85 -3.52
N LYS A 198 9.82 -13.68 -4.05
CA LYS A 198 9.69 -15.10 -3.66
C LYS A 198 10.46 -16.07 -4.56
N GLU A 199 10.60 -15.75 -5.84
CA GLU A 199 11.28 -16.63 -6.80
C GLU A 199 12.80 -16.46 -6.80
N THR A 200 13.31 -15.35 -6.24
CA THR A 200 14.75 -15.06 -6.24
C THR A 200 15.37 -15.20 -4.85
N LYS A 201 16.61 -15.71 -4.79
CA LYS A 201 17.34 -15.92 -3.53
C LYS A 201 17.90 -14.64 -2.90
N GLN A 202 17.80 -13.51 -3.60
CA GLN A 202 18.32 -12.22 -3.13
C GLN A 202 17.63 -11.79 -1.84
N SER A 203 18.34 -11.07 -0.97
CA SER A 203 17.77 -10.59 0.27
C SER A 203 16.68 -9.55 0.00
N VAL A 204 15.66 -9.54 0.86
CA VAL A 204 14.55 -8.58 0.74
C VAL A 204 15.03 -7.15 0.92
N TRP A 205 16.09 -6.93 1.70
CA TRP A 205 16.71 -5.61 1.87
C TRP A 205 17.33 -5.11 0.57
N ILE A 206 18.06 -5.97 -0.16
CA ILE A 206 18.64 -5.60 -1.46
C ILE A 206 17.54 -5.30 -2.48
N ARG A 207 16.48 -6.12 -2.52
CA ARG A 207 15.33 -5.87 -3.39
C ARG A 207 14.62 -4.55 -3.05
N ASN A 208 14.55 -4.17 -1.78
CA ASN A 208 14.02 -2.87 -1.37
C ASN A 208 14.95 -1.70 -1.71
N ILE A 209 16.28 -1.89 -1.67
CA ILE A 209 17.24 -0.87 -2.14
C ILE A 209 17.05 -0.63 -3.63
N GLN A 210 16.99 -1.70 -4.44
CA GLN A 210 16.78 -1.61 -5.89
C GLN A 210 15.42 -0.97 -6.21
N LEU A 211 14.33 -1.40 -5.55
CA LEU A 211 13.00 -0.82 -5.73
C LEU A 211 12.97 0.66 -5.30
N GLY A 212 13.54 0.97 -4.14
CA GLY A 212 13.62 2.31 -3.59
C GLY A 212 14.44 3.24 -4.48
N PHE A 213 15.54 2.76 -5.07
CA PHE A 213 16.35 3.55 -6.02
C PHE A 213 15.52 4.05 -7.20
N PHE A 214 14.80 3.16 -7.89
CA PHE A 214 13.89 3.58 -8.96
C PHE A 214 12.71 4.42 -8.43
N GLY A 215 12.21 4.09 -7.24
CA GLY A 215 11.15 4.85 -6.56
C GLY A 215 11.54 6.30 -6.29
N SER A 216 12.77 6.54 -5.83
CA SER A 216 13.30 7.90 -5.62
C SER A 216 13.46 8.66 -6.94
N ILE A 217 13.91 8.01 -8.01
CA ILE A 217 14.01 8.64 -9.34
C ILE A 217 12.63 9.07 -9.84
N PHE A 218 11.66 8.15 -9.86
CA PHE A 218 10.31 8.48 -10.29
C PHE A 218 9.60 9.46 -9.35
N GLY A 219 9.87 9.39 -8.05
CA GLY A 219 9.35 10.34 -7.07
C GLY A 219 9.89 11.75 -7.29
N LEU A 220 11.19 11.91 -7.55
CA LEU A 220 11.80 13.21 -7.88
C LEU A 220 11.26 13.77 -9.18
N MET A 221 11.05 12.92 -10.19
CA MET A 221 10.37 13.31 -11.42
C MET A 221 8.94 13.80 -11.13
N GLY A 222 8.21 13.12 -10.25
CA GLY A 222 6.89 13.55 -9.79
C GLY A 222 6.92 14.91 -9.09
N VAL A 223 7.89 15.15 -8.19
CA VAL A 223 8.08 16.46 -7.54
C VAL A 223 8.30 17.55 -8.59
N TYR A 224 9.16 17.30 -9.59
CA TYR A 224 9.46 18.28 -10.64
C TYR A 224 8.22 18.61 -11.49
N ILE A 225 7.43 17.60 -11.86
CA ILE A 225 6.25 17.77 -12.72
C ILE A 225 5.08 18.43 -11.99
N TYR A 226 4.78 18.01 -10.75
CA TYR A 226 3.57 18.45 -10.05
C TYR A 226 3.80 19.63 -9.10
N ASP A 227 4.94 19.67 -8.42
CA ASP A 227 5.20 20.63 -7.35
C ASP A 227 6.45 21.49 -7.60
N GLY A 228 7.01 21.46 -8.82
CA GLY A 228 8.28 22.11 -9.16
C GLY A 228 8.29 23.61 -8.88
N GLU A 229 7.19 24.31 -9.19
CA GLU A 229 7.06 25.74 -8.90
C GLU A 229 7.05 26.05 -7.40
N LEU A 230 6.33 25.25 -6.61
CA LEU A 230 6.24 25.42 -5.16
C LEU A 230 7.59 25.13 -4.50
N VAL A 231 8.26 24.07 -4.94
CA VAL A 231 9.61 23.71 -4.50
C VAL A 231 10.62 24.80 -4.88
N SER A 232 10.50 25.42 -6.06
CA SER A 232 11.38 26.51 -6.47
C SER A 232 11.14 27.78 -5.65
N LYS A 233 9.90 28.05 -5.22
CA LYS A 233 9.55 29.26 -4.47
C LYS A 233 9.85 29.16 -2.97
N ASN A 234 9.48 28.06 -2.32
CA ASN A 234 9.61 27.94 -0.85
C ASN A 234 10.61 26.84 -0.41
N GLY A 235 11.24 26.15 -1.36
CA GLY A 235 12.21 25.10 -1.10
C GLY A 235 11.59 23.70 -0.97
N PHE A 236 12.44 22.68 -1.11
CA PHE A 236 12.04 21.26 -1.08
C PHE A 236 11.45 20.81 0.26
N PHE A 237 11.94 21.38 1.36
CA PHE A 237 11.53 21.05 2.72
C PHE A 237 10.55 22.06 3.33
N GLN A 238 9.78 22.77 2.49
CA GLN A 238 8.75 23.69 2.96
C GLN A 238 7.76 22.99 3.91
N GLY A 239 7.42 23.64 5.04
CA GLY A 239 6.46 23.10 6.00
C GLY A 239 6.89 21.82 6.73
N TYR A 240 8.17 21.45 6.69
CA TYR A 240 8.68 20.31 7.45
C TYR A 240 8.85 20.70 8.93
N ASN A 241 8.01 20.12 9.77
CA ASN A 241 8.09 20.23 11.23
C ASN A 241 8.43 18.83 11.82
N ARG A 242 8.43 18.73 13.16
CA ARG A 242 8.69 17.46 13.86
C ARG A 242 7.66 16.37 13.52
N LEU A 243 6.38 16.73 13.37
CA LEU A 243 5.31 15.79 12.98
C LEU A 243 5.49 15.29 11.54
N THR A 244 5.86 16.16 10.60
CA THR A 244 6.16 15.79 9.21
C THR A 244 7.29 14.77 9.17
N TRP A 245 8.36 14.97 9.95
CA TRP A 245 9.44 13.98 10.07
C TRP A 245 8.98 12.65 10.67
N ILE A 246 8.09 12.68 11.67
CA ILE A 246 7.49 11.44 12.21
C ILE A 246 6.67 10.72 11.13
N VAL A 247 5.87 11.43 10.34
CA VAL A 247 5.11 10.85 9.21
C VAL A 247 6.05 10.21 8.19
N VAL A 248 7.11 10.92 7.79
CA VAL A 248 8.10 10.43 6.82
C VAL A 248 8.81 9.17 7.34
N VAL A 249 9.20 9.13 8.61
CA VAL A 249 9.79 7.95 9.24
C VAL A 249 8.80 6.79 9.31
N LEU A 250 7.55 7.04 9.73
CA LEU A 250 6.50 6.02 9.77
C LEU A 250 6.19 5.46 8.38
N GLN A 251 6.23 6.30 7.35
CA GLN A 251 6.03 5.90 5.96
C GLN A 251 7.19 5.02 5.46
N ALA A 252 8.44 5.40 5.77
CA ALA A 252 9.61 4.59 5.45
C ALA A 252 9.56 3.21 6.13
N LEU A 253 9.26 3.18 7.43
CA LEU A 253 9.07 1.94 8.20
C LEU A 253 7.93 1.08 7.64
N GLY A 254 6.81 1.71 7.28
CA GLY A 254 5.68 1.03 6.64
C GLY A 254 6.06 0.32 5.36
N GLY A 255 6.87 0.95 4.51
CA GLY A 255 7.40 0.32 3.31
C GLY A 255 8.21 -0.96 3.60
N LEU A 256 9.05 -0.94 4.64
CA LEU A 256 9.82 -2.12 5.07
C LEU A 256 8.92 -3.22 5.61
N VAL A 257 7.92 -2.86 6.41
CA VAL A 257 6.92 -3.80 6.95
C VAL A 257 6.13 -4.43 5.81
N ILE A 258 5.70 -3.66 4.81
CA ILE A 258 5.01 -4.16 3.62
C ILE A 258 5.87 -5.20 2.90
N ALA A 259 7.16 -4.92 2.69
CA ALA A 259 8.04 -5.89 2.05
C ALA A 259 8.21 -7.18 2.87
N ALA A 260 8.28 -7.07 4.20
CA ALA A 260 8.30 -8.24 5.09
C ALA A 260 6.99 -9.04 5.00
N VAL A 261 5.83 -8.37 4.98
CA VAL A 261 4.53 -9.02 4.80
C VAL A 261 4.45 -9.73 3.45
N ILE A 262 4.88 -9.10 2.37
CA ILE A 262 4.86 -9.73 1.04
C ILE A 262 5.80 -10.96 1.02
N LYS A 263 6.94 -10.91 1.72
CA LYS A 263 7.87 -12.03 1.84
C LYS A 263 7.29 -13.21 2.63
N TYR A 264 6.75 -12.96 3.83
CA TYR A 264 6.33 -14.02 4.76
C TYR A 264 4.86 -14.42 4.66
N ALA A 265 4.03 -13.53 4.15
CA ALA A 265 2.62 -13.74 3.85
C ALA A 265 2.43 -13.62 2.33
N ASP A 266 1.53 -12.77 1.87
CA ASP A 266 1.35 -12.43 0.47
C ASP A 266 0.58 -11.12 0.30
N ASN A 267 0.47 -10.68 -0.95
CA ASN A 267 -0.21 -9.44 -1.31
C ASN A 267 -1.73 -9.50 -1.07
N ILE A 268 -2.35 -10.69 -1.03
CA ILE A 268 -3.76 -10.87 -0.69
C ILE A 268 -3.98 -10.61 0.81
N LEU A 269 -3.20 -11.27 1.66
CA LEU A 269 -3.25 -11.09 3.12
C LEU A 269 -2.85 -9.69 3.55
N LYS A 270 -1.94 -9.03 2.82
CA LYS A 270 -1.68 -7.60 2.97
C LYS A 270 -2.98 -6.80 2.80
N GLY A 271 -3.78 -7.12 1.79
CA GLY A 271 -5.10 -6.51 1.57
C GLY A 271 -6.02 -6.64 2.78
N PHE A 272 -6.17 -7.85 3.33
CA PHE A 272 -6.95 -8.09 4.55
C PHE A 272 -6.43 -7.29 5.75
N ALA A 273 -5.11 -7.29 5.99
CA ALA A 273 -4.50 -6.53 7.08
C ALA A 273 -4.73 -5.02 6.93
N THR A 274 -4.60 -4.47 5.71
CA THR A 274 -4.91 -3.07 5.46
C THR A 274 -6.39 -2.76 5.70
N SER A 275 -7.31 -3.63 5.28
CA SER A 275 -8.75 -3.47 5.57
C SER A 275 -9.07 -3.44 7.06
N LEU A 276 -8.45 -4.32 7.85
CA LEU A 276 -8.59 -4.30 9.32
C LEU A 276 -8.01 -3.02 9.94
N SER A 277 -6.89 -2.52 9.41
CA SER A 277 -6.28 -1.26 9.89
C SER A 277 -7.17 -0.04 9.61
N ILE A 278 -7.98 -0.06 8.56
CA ILE A 278 -8.95 1.01 8.28
C ILE A 278 -10.03 1.01 9.38
N ILE A 279 -10.58 -0.15 9.71
CA ILE A 279 -11.59 -0.26 10.79
C ILE A 279 -11.00 0.20 12.12
N LEU A 280 -9.81 -0.29 12.47
CA LEU A 280 -9.14 0.06 13.71
C LEU A 280 -8.81 1.56 13.79
N SER A 281 -8.30 2.16 12.71
CA SER A 281 -8.00 3.60 12.69
C SER A 281 -9.26 4.44 12.81
N THR A 282 -10.38 4.06 12.19
CA THR A 282 -11.66 4.75 12.37
C THR A 282 -12.20 4.62 13.78
N LEU A 283 -12.13 3.44 14.40
CA LEU A 283 -12.57 3.25 15.79
C LEU A 283 -11.73 4.07 16.77
N ILE A 284 -10.40 4.05 16.63
CA ILE A 284 -9.51 4.88 17.46
C ILE A 284 -9.80 6.36 17.22
N SER A 285 -10.02 6.78 15.98
CA SER A 285 -10.36 8.17 15.67
C SER A 285 -11.70 8.58 16.29
N TYR A 286 -12.69 7.67 16.37
CA TYR A 286 -13.95 7.96 17.04
C TYR A 286 -13.79 8.08 18.55
N PHE A 287 -13.17 7.08 19.20
CA PHE A 287 -13.06 7.06 20.66
C PHE A 287 -12.08 8.09 21.21
N TRP A 288 -10.97 8.34 20.51
CA TRP A 288 -9.85 9.13 21.02
C TRP A 288 -9.80 10.55 20.47
N LEU A 289 -10.07 10.72 19.17
CA LEU A 289 -10.03 12.04 18.52
C LEU A 289 -11.40 12.72 18.52
N GLN A 290 -12.49 12.00 18.75
CA GLN A 290 -13.89 12.48 18.68
C GLN A 290 -14.28 13.23 17.39
N ASP A 291 -13.46 13.14 16.35
CA ASP A 291 -13.58 13.91 15.10
C ASP A 291 -14.45 13.21 14.03
N PHE A 292 -14.92 11.98 14.26
CA PHE A 292 -15.66 11.21 13.27
C PHE A 292 -16.68 10.27 13.90
N VAL A 293 -17.96 10.46 13.60
CA VAL A 293 -19.04 9.58 14.06
C VAL A 293 -19.25 8.46 13.03
N PRO A 294 -19.00 7.18 13.38
CA PRO A 294 -19.21 6.07 12.45
C PRO A 294 -20.69 5.93 12.09
N THR A 295 -20.98 5.82 10.80
CA THR A 295 -22.35 5.62 10.30
C THR A 295 -22.79 4.16 10.46
N SER A 296 -24.10 3.90 10.36
CA SER A 296 -24.62 2.52 10.33
C SER A 296 -24.01 1.70 9.18
N VAL A 297 -23.72 2.35 8.04
CA VAL A 297 -23.05 1.74 6.88
C VAL A 297 -21.63 1.31 7.22
N PHE A 298 -20.90 2.10 8.01
CA PHE A 298 -19.56 1.72 8.49
C PHE A 298 -19.61 0.42 9.32
N PHE A 299 -20.55 0.30 10.26
CA PHE A 299 -20.68 -0.90 11.09
C PHE A 299 -21.03 -2.15 10.27
N LEU A 300 -21.93 -2.02 9.29
CA LEU A 300 -22.24 -3.10 8.35
C LEU A 300 -20.99 -3.52 7.57
N GLY A 301 -20.25 -2.55 7.03
CA GLY A 301 -18.99 -2.80 6.35
C GLY A 301 -17.95 -3.50 7.23
N ALA A 302 -17.82 -3.08 8.50
CA ALA A 302 -16.89 -3.68 9.45
C ALA A 302 -17.22 -5.16 9.72
N ILE A 303 -18.50 -5.50 9.90
CA ILE A 303 -18.96 -6.89 10.05
C ILE A 303 -18.59 -7.72 8.81
N LEU A 304 -18.78 -7.18 7.60
CA LEU A 304 -18.42 -7.86 6.36
C LEU A 304 -16.91 -8.12 6.27
N VAL A 305 -16.06 -7.14 6.59
CA VAL A 305 -14.60 -7.29 6.56
C VAL A 305 -14.13 -8.34 7.58
N ILE A 306 -14.69 -8.33 8.79
CA ILE A 306 -14.36 -9.33 9.83
C ILE A 306 -14.78 -10.73 9.37
N THR A 307 -16.00 -10.87 8.86
CA THR A 307 -16.52 -12.14 8.32
C THR A 307 -15.65 -12.66 7.18
N ALA A 308 -15.29 -11.80 6.23
CA ALA A 308 -14.39 -12.14 5.13
C ALA A 308 -13.02 -12.64 5.64
N THR A 309 -12.47 -11.99 6.67
CA THR A 309 -11.17 -12.38 7.25
C THR A 309 -11.21 -13.79 7.82
N PHE A 310 -12.24 -14.14 8.57
CA PHE A 310 -12.42 -15.49 9.10
C PHE A 310 -12.70 -16.51 7.99
N LEU A 311 -13.53 -16.15 7.00
CA LEU A 311 -13.87 -17.03 5.89
C LEU A 311 -12.65 -17.36 5.01
N TYR A 312 -11.75 -16.41 4.77
CA TYR A 312 -10.51 -16.65 4.02
C TYR A 312 -9.55 -17.58 4.74
N GLY A 313 -9.52 -17.52 6.08
CA GLY A 313 -8.71 -18.38 6.93
C GLY A 313 -9.29 -19.77 7.19
N TYR A 314 -10.52 -20.02 6.76
CA TYR A 314 -11.18 -21.31 6.94
C TYR A 314 -10.65 -22.34 5.93
N ASP A 315 -10.05 -23.41 6.45
CA ASP A 315 -9.64 -24.56 5.66
C ASP A 315 -10.71 -25.66 5.81
N PRO A 316 -11.55 -25.93 4.79
CA PRO A 316 -12.57 -26.95 4.90
C PRO A 316 -11.92 -28.31 5.10
N LYS A 317 -12.26 -28.99 6.20
CA LYS A 317 -11.82 -30.38 6.42
C LYS A 317 -12.24 -31.21 5.20
N PRO A 318 -11.34 -32.01 4.60
CA PRO A 318 -11.71 -32.85 3.49
C PRO A 318 -12.86 -33.75 3.93
N ALA A 319 -13.95 -33.75 3.15
CA ALA A 319 -15.07 -34.64 3.39
C ALA A 319 -14.52 -36.07 3.40
N GLY A 320 -14.59 -36.74 4.54
CA GLY A 320 -14.15 -38.12 4.66
C GLY A 320 -14.87 -38.95 3.61
N ASN A 321 -14.11 -39.61 2.73
CA ASN A 321 -14.69 -40.59 1.81
C ASN A 321 -15.52 -41.57 2.65
N PRO A 322 -16.84 -41.72 2.41
CA PRO A 322 -17.55 -42.84 2.97
C PRO A 322 -16.93 -44.09 2.34
N THR A 323 -16.11 -44.78 3.13
CA THR A 323 -15.58 -46.11 2.80
C THR A 323 -16.78 -46.97 2.44
N LYS A 324 -16.79 -47.48 1.21
CA LYS A 324 -17.74 -48.50 0.76
C LYS A 324 -17.72 -49.65 1.77
N ALA A 325 -18.83 -49.83 2.47
CA ALA A 325 -19.13 -51.04 3.22
C ALA A 325 -19.57 -52.14 2.25
#